data_AF-A0A800GAM5-F1
#
_entry.id   AF-A0A800GAM5-F1
#
_cell.length_a   1.000
_cell.length_b   1.000
_cell.length_c   1.000
_cell.angle_alpha   90.00
_cell.angle_beta   90.00
_cell.angle_gamma   90.00
#
_symmetry.space_group_name_H-M   'P 1'
#
loop_
_entity.id
_entity.type
_entity.pdbx_description
1 polymer ?
#
loop_
_entity_poly.entity_id
_entity_poly.type
_entity_poly.pdbx_seq_one_letter_code
_entity_poly.pdbx_strand_id
1 'polypeptide(L)'
;MVNGNEIDEGFQARLKQAESAEREMQRLQPLAAEAPQLRLQQAKAQKEEDRTRAKEDALSKARFYAQAAADKQNRVPDLLDQAARTVIELYTLLKDIDSSRRQAMEALSVADRVDYDIELEEGEEHERSLDRDTRGLAYALAARHGDGRVRQMLEELDPEFSMLRGCNLDEPLYRDVANFVVRHAVPKEANPQALLVNSPDSAPIVSEPEPTEASDSDL
;
A
#
# COMPACT_ATOMS: atom_id res chain seq x y z
N MET A 1 68.35 -44.68 -81.92
CA MET A 1 67.53 -45.57 -81.07
C MET A 1 67.37 -44.87 -79.74
N VAL A 2 66.26 -44.16 -79.53
CA VAL A 2 65.97 -43.41 -78.30
C VAL A 2 65.20 -44.34 -77.37
N ASN A 3 65.69 -44.47 -76.14
CA ASN A 3 65.25 -45.43 -75.13
C ASN A 3 63.77 -45.26 -74.80
N GLY A 4 62.94 -46.21 -75.22
CA GLY A 4 61.52 -46.29 -74.84
C GLY A 4 61.26 -46.70 -73.37
N ASN A 5 62.30 -46.88 -72.55
CA ASN A 5 62.19 -47.41 -71.18
C ASN A 5 62.11 -46.34 -70.08
N GLU A 6 62.62 -45.12 -70.28
CA GLU A 6 62.62 -44.06 -69.24
C GLU A 6 61.24 -43.40 -69.07
N ILE A 7 60.44 -43.31 -70.14
CA ILE A 7 59.07 -42.79 -70.09
C ILE A 7 58.15 -43.79 -69.36
N ASP A 8 58.44 -45.09 -69.47
CA ASP A 8 57.69 -46.18 -68.85
C ASP A 8 57.99 -46.30 -67.33
N GLU A 9 59.25 -46.16 -66.91
CA GLU A 9 59.63 -46.18 -65.49
C GLU A 9 59.05 -44.98 -64.69
N GLY A 10 59.07 -43.78 -65.27
CA GLY A 10 58.47 -42.59 -64.64
C GLY A 10 56.94 -42.68 -64.55
N PHE A 11 56.28 -43.32 -65.52
CA PHE A 11 54.84 -43.58 -65.49
C PHE A 11 54.50 -44.65 -64.44
N GLN A 12 55.29 -45.73 -64.35
CA GLN A 12 55.14 -46.77 -63.33
C GLN A 12 55.39 -46.24 -61.91
N ALA A 13 56.34 -45.34 -61.71
CA ALA A 13 56.58 -44.69 -60.42
C ALA A 13 55.38 -43.83 -59.97
N ARG A 14 54.81 -43.05 -60.90
CA ARG A 14 53.58 -42.28 -60.64
C ARG A 14 52.38 -43.18 -60.40
N LEU A 15 52.28 -44.31 -61.10
CA LEU A 15 51.24 -45.32 -60.90
C LEU A 15 51.31 -45.92 -59.50
N LYS A 16 52.51 -46.32 -59.05
CA LYS A 16 52.74 -46.82 -57.68
C LYS A 16 52.42 -45.77 -56.61
N GLN A 17 52.73 -44.50 -56.86
CA GLN A 17 52.40 -43.40 -55.96
C GLN A 17 50.89 -43.13 -55.90
N ALA A 18 50.19 -43.25 -57.04
CA ALA A 18 48.74 -43.15 -57.09
C ALA A 18 48.07 -44.33 -56.36
N GLU A 19 48.56 -45.56 -56.55
CA GLU A 19 48.07 -46.74 -55.82
C GLU A 19 48.34 -46.65 -54.31
N SER A 20 49.50 -46.12 -53.90
CA SER A 20 49.79 -45.93 -52.48
C SER A 20 48.90 -44.85 -51.87
N ALA A 21 48.67 -43.76 -52.60
CA ALA A 21 47.74 -42.70 -52.20
C ALA A 21 46.30 -43.22 -52.12
N GLU A 22 45.86 -44.07 -53.05
CA GLU A 22 44.53 -44.68 -53.01
C GLU A 22 44.36 -45.60 -51.79
N ARG A 23 45.36 -46.44 -51.50
CA ARG A 23 45.36 -47.30 -50.29
C ARG A 23 45.35 -46.46 -49.01
N GLU A 24 46.07 -45.35 -48.96
CA GLU A 24 46.03 -44.42 -47.84
C GLU A 24 44.68 -43.71 -47.73
N MET A 25 44.10 -43.30 -48.86
CA MET A 25 42.79 -42.65 -48.89
C MET A 25 41.68 -43.61 -48.45
N GLN A 26 41.72 -44.87 -48.90
CA GLN A 26 40.81 -45.93 -48.44
C GLN A 26 40.97 -46.22 -46.94
N ARG A 27 42.20 -46.14 -46.39
CA ARG A 27 42.44 -46.25 -44.95
C ARG A 27 41.89 -45.06 -44.15
N LEU A 28 41.98 -43.84 -44.69
CA LEU A 28 41.57 -42.61 -44.00
C LEU A 28 40.07 -42.31 -44.17
N GLN A 29 39.42 -42.84 -45.22
CA GLN A 29 37.99 -42.67 -45.49
C GLN A 29 37.07 -43.00 -44.31
N PRO A 30 37.21 -44.12 -43.59
CA PRO A 30 36.38 -44.40 -42.41
C PRO A 30 36.61 -43.37 -41.29
N LEU A 31 37.87 -42.98 -41.07
CA LEU A 31 38.25 -42.01 -40.03
C LEU A 31 37.71 -40.60 -40.33
N ALA A 32 37.74 -40.20 -41.61
CA ALA A 32 37.20 -38.94 -42.09
C ALA A 32 35.66 -38.89 -42.01
N ALA A 33 34.98 -40.03 -42.17
CA ALA A 33 33.53 -40.13 -42.02
C ALA A 33 33.07 -40.06 -40.55
N GLU A 34 33.88 -40.55 -39.61
CA GLU A 34 33.55 -40.60 -38.18
C GLU A 34 33.90 -39.30 -37.43
N ALA A 35 35.00 -38.62 -37.80
CA ALA A 35 35.44 -37.37 -37.19
C ALA A 35 34.38 -36.25 -37.08
N PRO A 36 33.51 -35.96 -38.09
CA PRO A 36 32.46 -34.96 -37.94
C PRO A 36 31.36 -35.39 -36.95
N GLN A 37 31.03 -36.68 -36.88
CA GLN A 37 30.04 -37.20 -35.93
C GLN A 37 30.57 -37.09 -34.49
N LEU A 38 31.84 -37.43 -34.26
CA LEU A 38 32.50 -37.27 -32.98
C LEU A 38 32.55 -35.82 -32.52
N ARG A 39 32.88 -34.87 -33.43
CA ARG A 39 32.84 -33.43 -33.13
C ARG A 39 31.44 -32.96 -32.73
N LEU A 40 30.41 -33.43 -33.42
CA LEU A 40 29.03 -33.09 -33.11
C LEU A 40 28.58 -33.69 -31.76
N GLN A 41 29.01 -34.91 -31.44
CA GLN A 41 28.75 -35.52 -30.13
C GLN A 41 29.47 -34.76 -29.00
N GLN A 42 30.73 -34.39 -29.18
CA GLN A 42 31.48 -33.57 -28.22
C GLN A 42 30.82 -32.20 -28.02
N ALA A 43 30.41 -31.52 -29.09
CA ALA A 43 29.74 -30.22 -28.98
C ALA A 43 28.39 -30.32 -28.23
N LYS A 44 27.64 -31.41 -28.45
CA LYS A 44 26.41 -31.67 -27.69
C LYS A 44 26.69 -31.94 -26.21
N ALA A 45 27.71 -32.75 -25.91
CA ALA A 45 28.11 -33.03 -24.54
C ALA A 45 28.55 -31.77 -23.80
N GLN A 46 29.38 -30.93 -24.44
CA GLN A 46 29.82 -29.64 -23.87
C GLN A 46 28.64 -28.72 -23.58
N LYS A 47 27.69 -28.61 -24.53
CA LYS A 47 26.50 -27.77 -24.36
C LYS A 47 25.61 -28.24 -23.21
N GLU A 48 25.47 -29.55 -23.02
CA GLU A 48 24.70 -30.09 -21.90
C GLU A 48 25.41 -29.84 -20.57
N GLU A 49 26.75 -29.97 -20.52
CA GLU A 49 27.54 -29.64 -19.32
C GLU A 49 27.48 -28.14 -18.97
N ASP A 50 27.58 -27.26 -19.95
CA ASP A 50 27.45 -25.81 -19.73
C ASP A 50 26.04 -25.47 -19.23
N ARG A 51 25.02 -26.16 -19.74
CA ARG A 51 23.63 -26.02 -19.29
C ARG A 51 23.44 -26.49 -17.86
N THR A 52 24.00 -27.65 -17.49
CA THR A 52 23.89 -28.16 -16.11
C THR A 52 24.59 -27.23 -15.13
N ARG A 53 25.82 -26.78 -15.44
CA ARG A 53 26.54 -25.80 -14.62
C ARG A 53 25.77 -24.49 -14.46
N ALA A 54 25.29 -23.90 -15.56
CA ALA A 54 24.54 -22.66 -15.50
C ALA A 54 23.23 -22.80 -14.70
N LYS A 55 22.56 -23.96 -14.80
CA LYS A 55 21.36 -24.26 -14.01
C LYS A 55 21.68 -24.42 -12.52
N GLU A 56 22.75 -25.12 -12.18
CA GLU A 56 23.20 -25.29 -10.80
C GLU A 56 23.60 -23.95 -10.16
N ASP A 57 24.31 -23.09 -10.90
CA ASP A 57 24.67 -21.73 -10.47
C ASP A 57 23.44 -20.84 -10.26
N ALA A 58 22.45 -20.94 -11.15
CA ALA A 58 21.20 -20.19 -11.00
C ALA A 58 20.40 -20.68 -9.78
N LEU A 59 20.33 -22.01 -9.58
CA LEU A 59 19.64 -22.61 -8.44
C LEU A 59 20.32 -22.31 -7.11
N SER A 60 21.66 -22.29 -7.06
CA SER A 60 22.40 -21.95 -5.84
C SER A 60 22.17 -20.49 -5.45
N LYS A 61 22.20 -19.56 -6.42
CA LYS A 61 21.84 -18.15 -6.21
C LYS A 61 20.39 -18.00 -5.77
N ALA A 62 19.45 -18.68 -6.42
CA ALA A 62 18.04 -18.63 -6.05
C ALA A 62 17.81 -19.13 -4.62
N ARG A 63 18.46 -20.24 -4.22
CA ARG A 63 18.43 -20.76 -2.85
C ARG A 63 18.99 -19.75 -1.84
N PHE A 64 20.11 -19.12 -2.16
CA PHE A 64 20.71 -18.09 -1.31
C PHE A 64 19.75 -16.92 -1.08
N TYR A 65 19.16 -16.36 -2.13
CA TYR A 65 18.21 -15.26 -2.00
C TYR A 65 16.90 -15.67 -1.32
N ALA A 66 16.41 -16.88 -1.57
CA ALA A 66 15.24 -17.42 -0.90
C ALA A 66 15.49 -17.57 0.62
N GLN A 67 16.66 -18.09 1.01
CA GLN A 67 17.02 -18.20 2.41
C GLN A 67 17.19 -16.82 3.06
N ALA A 68 17.87 -15.88 2.40
CA ALA A 68 18.02 -14.52 2.90
C ALA A 68 16.67 -13.79 3.06
N ALA A 69 15.69 -14.09 2.20
CA ALA A 69 14.32 -13.59 2.33
C ALA A 69 13.61 -14.24 3.52
N ALA A 70 13.73 -15.56 3.69
CA ALA A 70 13.17 -16.28 4.84
C ALA A 70 13.73 -15.76 6.17
N ASP A 71 15.03 -15.51 6.25
CA ASP A 71 15.67 -14.97 7.45
C ASP A 71 15.14 -13.56 7.78
N LYS A 72 14.85 -12.74 6.76
CA LYS A 72 14.20 -11.43 6.96
C LYS A 72 12.73 -11.57 7.35
N GLN A 73 12.01 -12.52 6.78
CA GLN A 73 10.62 -12.80 7.14
C GLN A 73 10.50 -13.20 8.61
N ASN A 74 11.48 -13.94 9.14
CA ASN A 74 11.52 -14.29 10.57
C ASN A 74 11.61 -13.07 11.50
N ARG A 75 12.10 -11.92 11.02
CA ARG A 75 12.17 -10.67 11.80
C ARG A 75 10.88 -9.84 11.75
N VAL A 76 9.97 -10.13 10.81
CA VAL A 76 8.75 -9.35 10.62
C VAL A 76 7.81 -9.43 11.83
N PRO A 77 7.56 -10.60 12.45
CA PRO A 77 6.69 -10.68 13.62
C PRO A 77 7.17 -9.83 14.80
N ASP A 78 8.47 -9.85 15.10
CA ASP A 78 9.04 -9.09 16.22
C ASP A 78 8.91 -7.58 16.00
N LEU A 79 9.21 -7.11 14.78
CA LEU A 79 9.05 -5.70 14.43
C LEU A 79 7.58 -5.27 14.44
N LEU A 80 6.68 -6.15 13.99
CA LEU A 80 5.25 -5.90 14.01
C LEU A 80 4.71 -5.82 15.43
N ASP A 81 5.16 -6.70 16.34
CA ASP A 81 4.78 -6.65 17.76
C ASP A 81 5.25 -5.34 18.42
N GLN A 82 6.50 -4.93 18.17
CA GLN A 82 7.01 -3.66 18.66
C GLN A 82 6.21 -2.46 18.12
N ALA A 83 5.96 -2.44 16.80
CA ALA A 83 5.17 -1.38 16.18
C ALA A 83 3.72 -1.36 16.67
N ALA A 84 3.10 -2.53 16.87
CA ALA A 84 1.75 -2.62 17.38
C ALA A 84 1.66 -2.06 18.81
N ARG A 85 2.59 -2.42 19.70
CA ARG A 85 2.63 -1.91 21.07
C ARG A 85 2.77 -0.40 21.13
N THR A 86 3.69 0.18 20.35
CA THR A 86 3.89 1.63 20.33
C THR A 86 2.70 2.37 19.73
N VAL A 87 2.07 1.81 18.69
CA VAL A 87 0.84 2.38 18.11
C VAL A 87 -0.32 2.30 19.10
N ILE A 88 -0.46 1.21 19.85
CA ILE A 88 -1.48 1.08 20.91
C ILE A 88 -1.24 2.12 22.01
N GLU A 89 0.00 2.30 22.45
CA GLU A 89 0.35 3.29 23.47
C GLU A 89 0.03 4.72 22.98
N LEU A 90 0.42 5.05 21.74
CA LEU A 90 0.08 6.32 21.11
C LEU A 90 -1.44 6.52 21.01
N TYR A 91 -2.17 5.48 20.63
CA TYR A 91 -3.63 5.49 20.58
C TYR A 91 -4.26 5.80 21.94
N THR A 92 -3.77 5.16 23.01
CA THR A 92 -4.28 5.40 24.37
C THR A 92 -4.00 6.83 24.82
N LEU A 93 -2.79 7.35 24.57
CA LEU A 93 -2.43 8.73 24.92
C LEU A 93 -3.30 9.75 24.18
N LEU A 94 -3.53 9.56 22.87
CA LEU A 94 -4.38 10.46 22.09
C LEU A 94 -5.84 10.44 22.57
N LYS A 95 -6.33 9.27 22.98
CA LYS A 95 -7.67 9.14 23.57
C LYS A 95 -7.77 9.86 24.91
N ASP A 96 -6.74 9.74 25.75
CA ASP A 96 -6.67 10.43 27.04
C ASP A 96 -6.62 11.96 26.86
N ILE A 97 -5.85 12.43 25.87
CA ILE A 97 -5.81 13.85 25.48
C ILE A 97 -7.19 14.34 25.04
N ASP A 98 -7.89 13.61 24.16
CA ASP A 98 -9.23 13.99 23.72
C ASP A 98 -10.25 13.94 24.87
N SER A 99 -10.14 12.98 25.78
CA SER A 99 -11.00 12.91 26.96
C SER A 99 -10.78 14.13 27.88
N SER A 100 -9.52 14.54 28.07
CA SER A 100 -9.15 15.72 28.87
C SER A 100 -9.68 16.99 28.20
N ARG A 101 -9.59 17.09 26.88
CA ARG A 101 -10.16 18.20 26.09
C ARG A 101 -11.68 18.29 26.27
N ARG A 102 -12.39 17.17 26.21
CA ARG A 102 -13.86 17.15 26.42
C ARG A 102 -14.24 17.54 27.84
N GLN A 103 -13.51 17.07 28.84
CA GLN A 103 -13.72 17.47 30.24
C GLN A 103 -13.48 18.97 30.43
N ALA A 104 -12.47 19.54 29.77
CA ALA A 104 -12.26 20.99 29.77
C ALA A 104 -13.43 21.74 29.12
N MET A 105 -13.93 21.28 27.96
CA MET A 105 -15.13 21.84 27.33
C MET A 105 -16.36 21.74 28.23
N GLU A 106 -16.56 20.61 28.91
CA GLU A 106 -17.67 20.41 29.84
C GLU A 106 -17.58 21.38 31.02
N ALA A 107 -16.40 21.55 31.62
CA ALA A 107 -16.17 22.53 32.68
C ALA A 107 -16.44 23.97 32.20
N LEU A 108 -15.97 24.32 31.00
CA LEU A 108 -16.24 25.63 30.39
C LEU A 108 -17.72 25.83 30.07
N SER A 109 -18.46 24.77 29.71
CA SER A 109 -19.90 24.85 29.49
C SER A 109 -20.69 25.20 30.76
N VAL A 110 -20.17 24.82 31.94
CA VAL A 110 -20.76 25.24 33.22
C VAL A 110 -20.55 26.73 33.43
N ALA A 111 -19.35 27.25 33.14
CA ALA A 111 -19.06 28.68 33.23
C ALA A 111 -19.94 29.49 32.26
N ASP A 112 -20.03 29.08 30.99
CA ASP A 112 -20.86 29.73 29.98
C ASP A 112 -22.35 29.76 30.35
N ARG A 113 -22.87 28.69 30.99
CA ARG A 113 -24.24 28.68 31.51
C ARG A 113 -24.46 29.67 32.64
N VAL A 114 -23.51 29.78 33.57
CA VAL A 114 -23.59 30.75 34.66
C VAL A 114 -23.57 32.17 34.10
N ASP A 115 -22.69 32.45 33.13
CA ASP A 115 -22.64 33.75 32.44
C ASP A 115 -23.97 34.04 31.72
N TYR A 116 -24.55 33.06 31.02
CA TYR A 116 -25.85 33.19 30.38
C TYR A 116 -26.97 33.51 31.38
N ASP A 117 -27.03 32.80 32.50
CA ASP A 117 -28.07 33.01 33.52
C ASP A 117 -27.97 34.41 34.14
N ILE A 118 -26.74 34.88 34.40
CA ILE A 118 -26.48 36.24 34.89
C ILE A 118 -26.87 37.29 33.84
N GLU A 119 -26.39 37.17 32.59
CA GLU A 119 -26.73 38.10 31.51
C GLU A 119 -28.24 38.16 31.25
N LEU A 120 -28.95 37.03 31.42
CA LEU A 120 -30.40 36.96 31.29
C LEU A 120 -31.10 37.68 32.44
N GLU A 121 -30.72 37.42 33.70
CA GLU A 121 -31.30 38.09 34.86
C GLU A 121 -31.09 39.60 34.81
N GLU A 122 -29.85 40.05 34.57
CA GLU A 122 -29.50 41.47 34.46
C GLU A 122 -30.23 42.15 33.28
N GLY A 123 -30.31 41.48 32.13
CA GLY A 123 -31.02 42.00 30.97
C GLY A 123 -32.53 42.10 31.17
N GLU A 124 -33.14 41.13 31.85
CA GLU A 124 -34.56 41.19 32.20
C GLU A 124 -34.85 42.31 33.20
N GLU A 125 -34.00 42.49 34.21
CA GLU A 125 -34.09 43.60 35.15
C GLU A 125 -33.97 44.96 34.44
N HIS A 126 -33.03 45.06 33.49
CA HIS A 126 -32.83 46.27 32.70
C HIS A 126 -34.06 46.61 31.84
N GLU A 127 -34.61 45.66 31.09
CA GLU A 127 -35.79 45.90 30.26
C GLU A 127 -37.04 46.19 31.11
N ARG A 128 -37.20 45.52 32.25
CA ARG A 128 -38.27 45.86 33.22
C ARG A 128 -38.14 47.27 33.77
N SER A 129 -36.91 47.73 34.05
CA SER A 129 -36.67 49.10 34.53
C SER A 129 -37.05 50.18 33.50
N LEU A 130 -37.12 49.79 32.22
CA LEU A 130 -37.52 50.64 31.10
C LEU A 130 -38.98 50.44 30.67
N ASP A 131 -39.78 49.67 31.41
CA ASP A 131 -41.15 49.25 31.07
C ASP A 131 -41.27 48.57 29.68
N ARG A 132 -40.22 47.83 29.28
CA ARG A 132 -40.16 47.08 28.01
C ARG A 132 -40.47 45.59 28.20
N ASP A 133 -40.83 44.93 27.11
CA ASP A 133 -41.10 43.50 27.10
C ASP A 133 -39.80 42.68 27.09
N THR A 134 -39.67 41.72 28.00
CA THR A 134 -38.50 40.83 28.10
C THR A 134 -38.59 39.62 27.17
N ARG A 135 -39.75 39.41 26.53
CA ARG A 135 -39.99 38.26 25.65
C ARG A 135 -39.05 38.29 24.45
N GLY A 136 -38.16 37.30 24.38
CA GLY A 136 -37.20 37.13 23.29
C GLY A 136 -35.75 37.42 23.68
N LEU A 137 -35.49 38.00 24.86
CA LEU A 137 -34.13 38.23 25.35
C LEU A 137 -33.33 36.93 25.46
N ALA A 138 -33.94 35.87 26.02
CA ALA A 138 -33.34 34.54 26.09
C ALA A 138 -32.92 33.99 24.71
N TYR A 139 -33.72 34.23 23.67
CA TYR A 139 -33.39 33.81 22.31
C TYR A 139 -32.22 34.62 21.74
N ALA A 140 -32.18 35.92 22.00
CA ALA A 140 -31.07 36.78 21.58
C ALA A 140 -29.74 36.40 22.27
N LEU A 141 -29.80 36.06 23.56
CA LEU A 141 -28.63 35.61 24.34
C LEU A 141 -28.18 34.20 23.94
N ALA A 142 -29.10 33.28 23.66
CA ALA A 142 -28.76 31.91 23.25
C ALA A 142 -27.88 31.84 21.99
N ALA A 143 -27.92 32.85 21.13
CA ALA A 143 -27.03 32.93 19.96
C ALA A 143 -25.56 33.25 20.31
N ARG A 144 -25.31 33.81 21.49
CA ARG A 144 -23.97 34.21 21.99
C ARG A 144 -23.33 33.15 22.90
N HIS A 145 -24.13 32.23 23.43
CA HIS A 145 -23.73 31.19 24.38
C HIS A 145 -23.82 29.78 23.75
N GLY A 146 -23.29 28.77 24.43
CA GLY A 146 -23.26 27.37 24.02
C GLY A 146 -21.93 26.93 23.40
N ASP A 147 -21.96 25.84 22.61
CA ASP A 147 -20.74 25.16 22.14
C ASP A 147 -19.76 26.06 21.38
N GLY A 148 -20.26 27.06 20.65
CA GLY A 148 -19.43 28.03 19.94
C GLY A 148 -18.60 28.89 20.90
N ARG A 149 -19.24 29.38 21.97
CA ARG A 149 -18.58 30.18 23.00
C ARG A 149 -17.61 29.35 23.83
N VAL A 150 -18.00 28.12 24.19
CA VAL A 150 -17.14 27.16 24.89
C VAL A 150 -15.88 26.84 24.08
N ARG A 151 -16.00 26.64 22.76
CA ARG A 151 -14.84 26.44 21.88
C ARG A 151 -13.93 27.66 21.84
N GLN A 152 -14.50 28.87 21.78
CA GLN A 152 -13.73 30.10 21.84
C GLN A 152 -12.98 30.24 23.17
N MET A 153 -13.62 29.95 24.31
CA MET A 153 -12.97 29.98 25.62
C MET A 153 -11.83 28.97 25.72
N LEU A 154 -11.98 27.80 25.11
CA LEU A 154 -10.92 26.79 25.07
C LEU A 154 -9.73 27.26 24.21
N GLU A 155 -10.00 27.92 23.07
CA GLU A 155 -8.99 28.52 22.20
C GLU A 155 -8.26 29.69 22.89
N GLU A 156 -8.97 30.47 23.71
CA GLU A 156 -8.37 31.53 24.54
C GLU A 156 -7.42 30.95 25.61
N LEU A 157 -7.71 29.76 26.14
CA LEU A 157 -6.86 29.07 27.12
C LEU A 157 -5.64 28.41 26.48
N ASP A 158 -5.80 27.78 25.31
CA ASP A 158 -4.70 27.15 24.56
C ASP A 158 -4.87 27.32 23.03
N PRO A 159 -4.34 28.41 22.45
CA PRO A 159 -4.61 28.79 21.06
C PRO A 159 -3.93 27.90 20.01
N GLU A 160 -2.94 27.09 20.40
CA GLU A 160 -2.31 26.14 19.48
C GLU A 160 -2.55 24.69 19.92
N PHE A 161 -3.61 24.44 20.71
CA PHE A 161 -4.01 23.09 21.04
C PHE A 161 -4.24 22.27 19.76
N SER A 162 -3.45 21.21 19.61
CA SER A 162 -3.56 20.27 18.51
C SER A 162 -3.14 18.89 19.01
N MET A 163 -3.84 17.85 18.55
CA MET A 163 -3.53 16.46 18.88
C MET A 163 -2.09 16.06 18.52
N LEU A 164 -1.50 16.74 17.52
CA LEU A 164 -0.16 16.48 17.01
C LEU A 164 0.76 17.69 17.21
N ARG A 165 0.50 18.53 18.23
CA ARG A 165 1.35 19.69 18.54
C ARG A 165 2.82 19.24 18.73
N GLY A 166 3.73 19.89 18.01
CA GLY A 166 5.17 19.61 18.09
C GLY A 166 5.64 18.37 17.31
N CYS A 167 4.75 17.65 16.61
CA CYS A 167 5.13 16.56 15.73
C CYS A 167 5.68 17.09 14.40
N ASN A 168 6.82 16.56 13.94
CA ASN A 168 7.33 16.86 12.61
C ASN A 168 6.58 16.01 11.56
N LEU A 169 5.69 16.64 10.79
CA LEU A 169 4.87 15.98 9.76
C LEU A 169 5.42 16.15 8.33
N ASP A 170 6.71 16.48 8.18
CA ASP A 170 7.37 16.69 6.89
C ASP A 170 7.51 15.37 6.10
N GLU A 171 7.74 14.26 6.79
CA GLU A 171 7.88 12.93 6.19
C GLU A 171 6.50 12.31 5.91
N PRO A 172 6.20 11.91 4.66
CA PRO A 172 4.85 11.45 4.28
C PRO A 172 4.42 10.19 5.03
N LEU A 173 5.32 9.22 5.23
CA LEU A 173 4.96 7.98 5.93
C LEU A 173 4.67 8.23 7.42
N TYR A 174 5.45 9.11 8.06
CA TYR A 174 5.22 9.49 9.45
C TYR A 174 3.88 10.22 9.61
N ARG A 175 3.59 11.14 8.69
CA ARG A 175 2.31 11.85 8.63
C ARG A 175 1.13 10.89 8.45
N ASP A 176 1.26 9.90 7.59
CA ASP A 176 0.19 8.93 7.32
C ASP A 176 -0.09 8.05 8.55
N VAL A 177 0.95 7.62 9.26
CA VAL A 177 0.80 6.90 10.54
C VAL A 177 0.12 7.79 11.59
N ALA A 178 0.57 9.03 11.76
CA ALA A 178 -0.03 9.96 12.72
C ALA A 178 -1.52 10.20 12.42
N ASN A 179 -1.85 10.46 11.15
CA ASN A 179 -3.22 10.64 10.70
C ASN A 179 -4.08 9.39 10.89
N PHE A 180 -3.53 8.21 10.60
CA PHE A 180 -4.19 6.94 10.83
C PHE A 180 -4.58 6.80 12.31
N VAL A 181 -3.62 6.98 13.23
CA VAL A 181 -3.88 6.81 14.66
C VAL A 181 -4.88 7.86 15.18
N VAL A 182 -4.73 9.13 14.81
CA VAL A 182 -5.64 10.21 15.24
C VAL A 182 -7.08 9.94 14.79
N ARG A 183 -7.28 9.50 13.55
CA ARG A 183 -8.63 9.18 13.03
C ARG A 183 -9.32 8.05 13.78
N HIS A 184 -8.55 7.11 14.31
CA HIS A 184 -9.08 5.99 15.08
C HIS A 184 -9.24 6.32 16.57
N ALA A 185 -8.36 7.17 17.12
CA ALA A 185 -8.36 7.54 18.54
C ALA A 185 -9.43 8.58 18.89
N VAL A 186 -9.71 9.52 17.98
CA VAL A 186 -10.65 10.61 18.21
C VAL A 186 -11.95 10.32 17.46
N PRO A 187 -13.07 10.04 18.18
CA PRO A 187 -14.39 9.99 17.58
C PRO A 187 -14.64 11.29 16.83
N LYS A 188 -15.06 11.21 15.56
CA LYS A 188 -15.61 12.39 14.88
C LYS A 188 -16.70 12.95 15.79
N GLU A 189 -16.54 14.21 16.20
CA GLU A 189 -17.59 14.92 16.93
C GLU A 189 -18.90 14.64 16.18
N ALA A 190 -19.84 13.99 16.88
CA ALA A 190 -21.11 13.63 16.29
C ALA A 190 -21.73 14.93 15.82
N ASN A 191 -21.78 15.09 14.50
CA ASN A 191 -22.35 16.27 13.88
C ASN A 191 -23.74 16.48 14.52
N PRO A 192 -24.02 17.60 15.21
CA PRO A 192 -25.29 17.79 15.93
C PRO A 192 -26.50 17.70 14.98
N GLN A 193 -26.28 17.79 13.67
CA GLN A 193 -27.27 17.55 12.62
C GLN A 193 -27.72 16.09 12.47
N ALA A 194 -26.96 15.10 12.98
CA ALA A 194 -27.34 13.68 12.91
C ALA A 194 -28.40 13.28 13.96
N LEU A 195 -28.58 14.09 15.01
CA LEU A 195 -29.62 13.88 16.02
C LEU A 195 -30.99 14.48 15.63
N LEU A 196 -31.03 15.37 14.63
CA LEU A 196 -32.27 15.95 14.10
C LEU A 196 -32.98 15.07 13.05
N VAL A 197 -32.33 14.00 12.57
CA VAL A 197 -32.89 13.12 11.51
C VAL A 197 -33.57 11.86 12.07
N ASN A 198 -33.37 11.53 13.35
CA ASN A 198 -34.00 10.38 13.99
C ASN A 198 -35.16 10.81 14.90
N SER A 199 -36.16 11.46 14.31
CA SER A 199 -37.52 11.48 14.87
C SER A 199 -38.21 10.17 14.45
N PRO A 200 -38.88 9.43 15.36
CA PRO A 200 -39.56 8.20 15.01
C PRO A 200 -40.92 8.53 14.39
N ASP A 201 -40.91 8.98 13.15
CA ASP A 201 -42.12 9.03 12.33
C ASP A 201 -41.72 8.99 10.85
N SER A 202 -41.45 7.78 10.37
CA SER A 202 -41.47 7.48 8.93
C SER A 202 -41.87 6.02 8.78
N ALA A 203 -43.16 5.84 8.52
CA ALA A 203 -43.74 4.58 8.08
C ALA A 203 -43.01 4.08 6.82
N PRO A 204 -42.86 2.76 6.63
CA PRO A 204 -42.15 2.22 5.48
C PRO A 204 -42.96 2.46 4.20
N ILE A 205 -42.37 3.19 3.26
CA ILE A 205 -42.88 3.28 1.89
C ILE A 205 -42.64 1.90 1.25
N VAL A 206 -43.73 1.17 1.07
CA VAL A 206 -43.80 -0.07 0.27
C VAL A 206 -43.48 0.30 -1.17
N SER A 207 -42.44 -0.30 -1.73
CA SER A 207 -42.10 -0.20 -3.15
C SER A 207 -43.12 -0.99 -3.98
N GLU A 208 -43.85 -0.30 -4.84
CA GLU A 208 -44.77 -0.87 -5.83
C GLU A 208 -43.99 -1.49 -7.01
N PRO A 209 -44.45 -2.58 -7.66
CA PRO A 209 -43.61 -3.40 -8.53
C PRO A 209 -43.57 -2.90 -9.99
N GLU A 210 -42.46 -3.23 -10.67
CA GLU A 210 -42.21 -2.94 -12.10
C GLU A 210 -43.29 -3.50 -13.04
N PRO A 211 -43.61 -2.79 -14.15
CA PRO A 211 -44.50 -3.31 -15.17
C PRO A 211 -43.75 -4.26 -16.12
N THR A 212 -44.29 -5.47 -16.29
CA THR A 212 -43.92 -6.44 -17.32
C THR A 212 -44.31 -5.93 -18.71
N GLU A 213 -43.33 -5.75 -19.60
CA GLU A 213 -43.57 -5.59 -21.04
C GLU A 213 -44.00 -6.94 -21.64
N ALA A 214 -45.20 -6.97 -22.21
CA ALA A 214 -45.70 -8.04 -23.04
C ALA A 214 -45.01 -7.97 -24.41
N SER A 215 -44.16 -8.97 -24.71
CA SER A 215 -43.64 -9.19 -26.05
C SER A 215 -44.63 -10.08 -26.80
N ASP A 216 -45.50 -9.45 -27.59
CA ASP A 216 -46.39 -10.08 -28.55
C ASP A 216 -45.88 -9.74 -29.95
N SER A 217 -45.34 -10.72 -30.65
CA SER A 217 -44.98 -10.60 -32.06
C SER A 217 -44.97 -11.98 -32.72
N ASP A 218 -46.18 -12.43 -33.09
CA ASP A 218 -46.43 -13.26 -34.26
C ASP A 218 -46.89 -12.34 -35.40
N LEU A 219 -46.09 -12.27 -36.48
CA LEU A 219 -46.50 -12.13 -37.90
C LEU A 219 -45.25 -12.09 -38.81
#